data_AF-A0A7C7UPI7-F1
#
_entry.id   AF-A0A7C7UPI7-F1
#
_cell.length_a   1.000
_cell.length_b   1.000
_cell.length_c   1.000
_cell.angle_alpha   90.00
_cell.angle_beta   90.00
_cell.angle_gamma   90.00
#
_symmetry.space_group_name_H-M   'P 1'
#
loop_
_entity.id
_entity.type
_entity.pdbx_description
1 polymer ?
#
loop_
_entity_poly.entity_id
_entity_poly.type
_entity_poly.pdbx_seq_one_letter_code
_entity_poly.pdbx_strand_id
1 'polypeptide(L)'
;IELLYAAERIVELATDPEITDPRVRNIPTETPDEGVGIVEAPRGTLTHHYITDEKGIMQKCNLIVGTTNNYAPISISIKKAAQAFIKAGQISEGLLNRVEMAFRSYDPCLGCATHTLPGQMPLEVLVRDADGNVVERLTQFVE
;
A
#
# COMPACT_ATOMS: atom_id res chain seq x y z
N ILE A 1 4.19 -21.16 0.62
CA ILE A 1 5.66 -21.08 0.47
C ILE A 1 6.16 -19.81 1.14
N GLU A 2 5.78 -18.62 0.67
CA GLU A 2 6.24 -17.34 1.26
C GLU A 2 5.94 -17.19 2.76
N LEU A 3 4.77 -17.65 3.23
CA LEU A 3 4.45 -17.65 4.67
C LEU A 3 5.46 -18.47 5.51
N LEU A 4 5.87 -19.63 5.02
CA LEU A 4 6.86 -20.48 5.70
C LEU A 4 8.23 -19.81 5.67
N TYR A 5 8.64 -19.33 4.50
CA TYR A 5 9.89 -18.58 4.35
C TYR A 5 9.95 -17.37 5.29
N ALA A 6 8.88 -16.59 5.39
CA ALA A 6 8.80 -15.46 6.30
C ALA A 6 8.95 -15.89 7.76
N ALA A 7 8.32 -17.00 8.16
CA ALA A 7 8.49 -17.56 9.51
C ALA A 7 9.94 -18.01 9.78
N GLU A 8 10.59 -18.67 8.83
CA GLU A 8 12.00 -19.08 8.93
C GLU A 8 12.94 -17.88 9.01
N ARG A 9 12.73 -16.89 8.14
CA ARG A 9 13.53 -15.65 8.09
C ARG A 9 13.39 -14.82 9.36
N ILE A 10 12.21 -14.81 9.98
CA ILE A 10 12.00 -14.15 11.29
C ILE A 10 12.89 -14.76 12.36
N VAL A 11 12.98 -16.10 12.44
CA VAL A 11 13.86 -16.75 13.43
C VAL A 11 15.31 -16.38 13.19
N GLU A 12 15.77 -16.44 11.94
CA GLU A 12 17.13 -16.07 11.57
C GLU A 12 17.48 -14.64 12.04
N LEU A 13 16.64 -13.66 11.67
CA LEU A 13 16.82 -12.26 12.06
C LEU A 13 16.73 -12.02 13.56
N ALA A 14 15.81 -12.71 14.26
CA ALA A 14 15.64 -12.57 15.70
C ALA A 14 16.81 -13.18 16.50
N THR A 15 17.52 -14.14 15.91
CA THR A 15 18.72 -14.76 16.52
C THR A 15 20.03 -14.10 16.13
N ASP A 16 20.01 -13.14 15.20
CA ASP A 16 21.19 -12.40 14.79
C ASP A 16 21.69 -11.54 15.97
N PRO A 17 22.97 -11.65 16.40
CA PRO A 17 23.52 -10.83 17.48
C PRO A 17 23.37 -9.32 17.24
N GLU A 18 23.38 -8.87 15.98
CA GLU A 18 23.24 -7.46 15.61
C GLU A 18 21.85 -6.89 15.91
N ILE A 19 20.82 -7.73 16.10
CA ILE A 19 19.44 -7.27 16.36
C ILE A 19 19.32 -6.44 17.64
N THR A 20 20.30 -6.56 18.55
CA THR A 20 20.38 -5.79 19.81
C THR A 20 21.48 -4.73 19.81
N ASP A 21 22.17 -4.48 18.69
CA ASP A 21 23.21 -3.45 18.60
C ASP A 21 22.59 -2.06 18.88
N PRO A 22 23.15 -1.26 19.81
CA PRO A 22 22.64 0.08 20.10
C PRO A 22 22.81 1.08 18.94
N ARG A 23 23.63 0.77 17.94
CA ARG A 23 23.91 1.62 16.77
C ARG A 23 22.87 1.42 15.67
N VAL A 24 21.64 1.86 15.93
CA VAL A 24 20.48 1.64 15.04
C VAL A 24 20.19 2.75 14.04
N ARG A 25 20.95 3.85 14.06
CA ARG A 25 20.63 5.05 13.29
C ARG A 25 21.87 5.70 12.69
N ASN A 26 21.76 6.06 11.41
CA ASN A 26 22.65 7.01 10.77
C ASN A 26 21.90 8.36 10.63
N ILE A 27 22.51 9.47 11.07
CA ILE A 27 21.90 10.79 10.98
C ILE A 27 22.15 11.34 9.56
N PRO A 28 21.10 11.73 8.80
CA PRO A 28 21.29 12.36 7.50
C PRO A 28 22.15 13.62 7.63
N THR A 29 23.15 13.76 6.77
CA THR A 29 24.08 14.91 6.77
C THR A 29 23.75 15.94 5.69
N GLU A 30 22.83 15.60 4.78
CA GLU A 30 22.49 16.39 3.60
C GLU A 30 20.97 16.65 3.57
N THR A 31 20.57 17.76 2.95
CA THR A 31 19.15 18.05 2.71
C THR A 31 18.64 17.11 1.63
N PRO A 32 17.58 16.31 1.89
CA PRO A 32 17.01 15.45 0.88
C PRO A 32 16.34 16.28 -0.23
N ASP A 33 16.52 15.87 -1.48
CA ASP A 33 15.91 16.46 -2.68
C ASP A 33 15.00 15.45 -3.41
N GLU A 34 15.44 14.21 -3.55
CA GLU A 34 14.71 13.11 -4.18
C GLU A 34 15.06 11.76 -3.54
N GLY A 35 14.08 10.87 -3.40
CA GLY A 35 14.31 9.54 -2.83
C GLY A 35 13.35 8.50 -3.37
N VAL A 36 13.87 7.31 -3.67
CA VAL A 36 13.10 6.14 -4.11
C VAL A 36 13.36 4.97 -3.17
N GLY A 37 12.30 4.46 -2.54
CA GLY A 37 12.31 3.25 -1.72
C GLY A 37 11.53 2.14 -2.41
N ILE A 38 12.13 0.95 -2.52
CA ILE A 38 11.50 -0.22 -3.15
C ILE A 38 11.61 -1.42 -2.22
N VAL A 39 10.50 -2.09 -1.99
CA VAL A 39 10.42 -3.35 -1.22
C VAL A 39 9.43 -4.32 -1.86
N GLU A 40 9.55 -5.60 -1.56
CA GLU A 40 8.50 -6.58 -1.88
C GLU A 40 7.44 -6.57 -0.78
N ALA A 41 6.29 -5.99 -1.08
CA ALA A 41 5.11 -6.17 -0.25
C ALA A 41 4.49 -7.55 -0.52
N PRO A 42 3.66 -8.10 0.39
CA PRO A 42 3.07 -9.44 0.21
C PRO A 42 2.22 -9.63 -1.06
N ARG A 43 1.87 -8.53 -1.76
CA ARG A 43 1.01 -8.50 -2.94
C ARG A 43 1.75 -8.02 -4.20
N GLY A 44 3.09 -8.00 -4.16
CA GLY A 44 3.99 -7.57 -5.22
C GLY A 44 4.79 -6.31 -4.88
N THR A 45 5.68 -5.91 -5.79
CA THR A 45 6.63 -4.81 -5.61
C THR A 45 5.95 -3.49 -5.25
N LEU A 46 6.46 -2.86 -4.19
CA LEU A 46 6.03 -1.57 -3.67
C LEU A 46 7.14 -0.53 -3.91
N THR A 47 6.82 0.53 -4.64
CA THR A 47 7.70 1.66 -4.92
C THR A 47 7.13 2.94 -4.33
N HIS A 48 7.92 3.60 -3.49
CA HIS A 48 7.66 4.92 -2.96
C HIS A 48 8.69 5.89 -3.55
N HIS A 49 8.23 6.96 -4.22
CA HIS A 49 9.08 7.98 -4.82
C HIS A 49 8.65 9.36 -4.33
N TYR A 50 9.57 10.09 -3.73
CA TYR A 50 9.34 11.40 -3.15
C TYR A 50 10.34 12.42 -3.69
N ILE A 51 9.88 13.66 -3.86
CA ILE A 51 10.71 14.82 -4.19
C ILE A 51 10.37 15.93 -3.19
N THR A 52 11.39 16.60 -2.65
CA THR A 52 11.29 17.61 -1.60
C THR A 52 11.89 18.96 -2.03
N ASP A 53 11.57 20.03 -1.30
CA ASP A 53 12.24 21.33 -1.40
C ASP A 53 13.48 21.42 -0.48
N GLU A 54 14.12 22.59 -0.44
CA GLU A 54 15.34 22.84 0.36
C GLU A 54 15.12 22.75 1.88
N LYS A 55 13.87 22.69 2.34
CA LYS A 55 13.50 22.48 3.74
C LYS A 55 13.10 21.04 4.02
N GLY A 56 13.18 20.15 3.03
CA GLY A 56 12.75 18.76 3.12
C GLY A 56 11.23 18.59 3.09
N ILE A 57 10.47 19.60 2.65
CA ILE A 57 9.01 19.51 2.53
C ILE A 57 8.67 18.86 1.19
N MET A 58 7.81 17.83 1.24
CA MET A 58 7.42 17.04 0.07
C MET A 58 6.67 17.90 -0.96
N GLN A 59 7.21 17.96 -2.17
CA GLN A 59 6.66 18.66 -3.33
C GLN A 59 5.95 17.70 -4.30
N LYS A 60 6.46 16.48 -4.44
CA LYS A 60 5.86 15.43 -5.28
C LYS A 60 5.95 14.06 -4.61
N CYS A 61 4.97 13.23 -4.92
CA CYS A 61 4.87 11.86 -4.46
C CYS A 61 4.34 10.99 -5.61
N ASN A 62 5.00 9.86 -5.86
CA ASN A 62 4.55 8.83 -6.77
C ASN A 62 4.62 7.46 -6.07
N LEU A 63 3.50 6.74 -6.09
CA LEU A 63 3.36 5.47 -5.38
C LEU A 63 2.86 4.39 -6.35
N ILE A 64 3.73 3.41 -6.63
CA ILE A 64 3.38 2.24 -7.44
C ILE A 64 3.36 1.03 -6.51
N VAL A 65 2.17 0.48 -6.26
CA VAL A 65 1.98 -0.61 -5.28
C VAL A 65 1.74 -1.96 -5.95
N GLY A 66 1.98 -3.05 -5.22
CA GLY A 66 1.92 -4.41 -5.76
C GLY A 66 0.64 -4.74 -6.54
N THR A 67 -0.55 -4.46 -5.99
CA THR A 67 -1.81 -4.75 -6.68
C THR A 67 -2.00 -3.92 -7.96
N THR A 68 -1.47 -2.70 -8.03
CA THR A 68 -1.53 -1.86 -9.25
C THR A 68 -0.82 -2.54 -10.41
N ASN A 69 0.33 -3.16 -10.16
CA ASN A 69 1.08 -3.93 -11.16
C ASN A 69 0.27 -5.13 -11.69
N ASN A 70 -0.64 -5.67 -10.89
CA ASN A 70 -1.48 -6.82 -11.22
C ASN A 70 -2.85 -6.46 -11.84
N TYR A 71 -3.15 -5.18 -12.09
CA TYR A 71 -4.48 -4.78 -12.56
C TYR A 71 -4.87 -5.41 -13.91
N ALA A 72 -3.94 -5.40 -14.87
CA ALA A 72 -4.14 -6.00 -16.19
C ALA A 72 -4.32 -7.53 -16.11
N PRO A 73 -3.43 -8.31 -15.48
CA PRO A 73 -3.63 -9.76 -15.38
C PRO A 73 -4.91 -10.15 -14.60
N ILE A 74 -5.28 -9.41 -13.55
CA ILE A 74 -6.55 -9.63 -12.82
C ILE A 74 -7.73 -9.52 -13.78
N SER A 75 -7.79 -8.45 -14.57
CA SER A 75 -8.89 -8.21 -15.52
C SER A 75 -8.95 -9.28 -16.63
N ILE A 76 -7.79 -9.72 -17.13
CA ILE A 76 -7.70 -10.80 -18.10
C ILE A 76 -8.18 -12.13 -17.49
N SER A 77 -7.80 -12.43 -16.25
CA SER A 77 -8.20 -13.66 -15.55
C SER A 77 -9.70 -13.69 -15.25
N ILE A 78 -10.28 -12.58 -14.80
CA ILE A 78 -11.74 -12.46 -14.63
C ILE A 78 -12.47 -12.70 -15.95
N LYS A 79 -12.02 -12.06 -17.03
CA LYS A 79 -12.60 -12.25 -18.38
C LYS A 79 -12.53 -13.71 -18.81
N LYS A 80 -11.37 -14.36 -18.66
CA LYS A 80 -11.20 -15.78 -19.01
C LYS A 80 -12.07 -16.69 -18.17
N ALA A 81 -12.16 -16.45 -16.86
CA ALA A 81 -13.03 -17.22 -15.95
C ALA A 81 -14.50 -17.07 -16.33
N ALA A 82 -14.97 -15.84 -16.59
CA ALA A 82 -16.33 -15.58 -17.05
C ALA A 82 -16.62 -16.29 -18.38
N GLN A 83 -15.71 -16.20 -19.36
CA GLN A 83 -15.86 -16.88 -20.65
C GLN A 83 -15.85 -18.40 -20.53
N ALA A 84 -15.12 -18.96 -19.55
CA ALA A 84 -15.06 -20.40 -19.32
C ALA A 84 -16.33 -20.93 -18.65
N PHE A 85 -16.88 -20.21 -17.66
CA PHE A 85 -17.99 -20.70 -16.84
C PHE A 85 -19.37 -20.27 -17.35
N ILE A 86 -19.54 -19.03 -17.82
CA ILE A 86 -20.84 -18.53 -18.27
C ILE A 86 -21.11 -19.05 -19.68
N LYS A 87 -22.08 -19.95 -19.83
CA LYS A 87 -22.52 -20.54 -21.10
C LYS A 87 -24.02 -20.40 -21.26
N ALA A 88 -24.48 -20.17 -22.49
CA ALA A 88 -25.91 -20.13 -22.86
C ALA A 88 -26.79 -19.22 -21.97
N GLY A 89 -26.24 -18.14 -21.42
CA GLY A 89 -26.98 -17.18 -20.59
C GLY A 89 -27.35 -17.67 -19.19
N GLN A 90 -26.88 -18.85 -18.77
CA GLN A 90 -27.14 -19.36 -17.41
C GLN A 90 -26.17 -18.70 -16.42
N ILE A 91 -26.72 -17.93 -15.50
CA ILE A 91 -25.99 -17.24 -14.44
C ILE A 91 -26.57 -17.70 -13.10
N SER A 92 -25.68 -18.07 -12.17
CA SER A 92 -26.04 -18.42 -10.80
C SER A 92 -24.98 -17.92 -9.83
N GLU A 93 -25.35 -17.74 -8.56
CA GLU A 93 -24.44 -17.30 -7.50
C GLU A 93 -23.18 -18.18 -7.40
N GLY A 94 -23.35 -19.50 -7.43
CA GLY A 94 -22.21 -20.43 -7.39
C GLY A 94 -21.30 -20.34 -8.62
N LEU A 95 -21.79 -19.78 -9.74
CA LEU A 95 -21.00 -19.52 -10.93
C LEU A 95 -20.28 -18.18 -10.82
N LEU A 96 -20.95 -17.12 -10.36
CA LEU A 96 -20.34 -15.81 -10.11
C LEU A 96 -19.22 -15.91 -9.08
N ASN A 97 -19.42 -16.65 -7.99
CA ASN A 97 -18.37 -16.91 -7.00
C ASN A 97 -17.14 -17.58 -7.62
N ARG A 98 -17.30 -18.47 -8.62
CA ARG A 98 -16.17 -19.08 -9.34
C ARG A 98 -15.42 -18.08 -10.22
N VAL A 99 -16.10 -17.07 -10.75
CA VAL A 99 -15.46 -15.95 -11.46
C VAL A 99 -14.70 -15.07 -10.47
N GLU A 100 -15.27 -14.77 -9.30
CA GLU A 100 -14.59 -14.03 -8.23
C GLU A 100 -13.36 -14.74 -7.69
N MET A 101 -13.31 -16.08 -7.69
CA MET A 101 -12.09 -16.81 -7.31
C MET A 101 -10.88 -16.44 -8.18
N ALA A 102 -11.09 -16.08 -9.46
CA ALA A 102 -10.02 -15.60 -10.34
C ALA A 102 -9.53 -14.20 -9.96
N PHE A 103 -10.32 -13.41 -9.23
CA PHE A 103 -9.90 -12.16 -8.62
C PHE A 103 -9.17 -12.41 -7.30
N ARG A 104 -9.73 -13.24 -6.41
CA ARG A 104 -9.17 -13.54 -5.08
C ARG A 104 -7.82 -14.25 -5.13
N SER A 105 -7.52 -14.98 -6.21
CA SER A 105 -6.22 -15.66 -6.38
C SER A 105 -5.02 -14.71 -6.42
N TYR A 106 -5.24 -13.41 -6.61
CA TYR A 106 -4.20 -12.39 -6.59
C TYR A 106 -4.02 -11.69 -5.23
N ASP A 107 -4.81 -12.07 -4.21
CA ASP A 107 -4.90 -11.35 -2.93
C ASP A 107 -4.93 -9.82 -3.11
N PRO A 108 -5.88 -9.26 -3.88
CA PRO A 108 -5.84 -7.86 -4.28
C PRO A 108 -6.13 -6.93 -3.10
N CYS A 109 -5.26 -5.93 -2.88
CA CYS A 109 -5.53 -4.81 -1.96
C CYS A 109 -5.96 -3.57 -2.75
N LEU A 110 -7.27 -3.39 -2.96
CA LEU A 110 -7.79 -2.24 -3.73
C LEU A 110 -7.57 -0.88 -3.04
N GLY A 111 -7.65 -0.84 -1.70
CA GLY A 111 -7.34 0.38 -0.93
C GLY A 111 -5.89 0.80 -1.09
N CYS A 112 -4.97 -0.16 -1.13
CA CYS A 112 -3.56 0.08 -1.46
C CYS A 112 -3.42 0.54 -2.92
N ALA A 113 -4.04 -0.19 -3.87
CA ALA A 113 -3.91 0.04 -5.31
C ALA A 113 -4.33 1.45 -5.75
N THR A 114 -5.38 1.96 -5.12
CA THR A 114 -5.96 3.28 -5.43
C THR A 114 -5.47 4.37 -4.50
N HIS A 115 -4.72 4.00 -3.44
CA HIS A 115 -4.33 4.90 -2.35
C HIS A 115 -5.53 5.63 -1.73
N THR A 116 -6.71 5.01 -1.83
CA THR A 116 -7.99 5.61 -1.48
C THR A 116 -8.80 4.60 -0.67
N LEU A 117 -9.26 5.00 0.52
CA LEU A 117 -10.27 4.26 1.26
C LEU A 117 -11.63 4.42 0.56
N PRO A 118 -12.55 3.44 0.64
CA PRO A 118 -13.93 3.69 0.24
C PRO A 118 -14.50 4.85 1.08
N GLY A 119 -14.70 6.01 0.45
CA GLY A 119 -15.14 7.24 1.12
C GLY A 119 -14.19 8.42 0.87
N GLN A 120 -14.44 9.54 1.52
CA GLN A 120 -13.54 10.69 1.54
C GLN A 120 -12.74 10.67 2.85
N MET A 121 -11.45 11.02 2.82
CA MET A 121 -10.61 11.02 4.02
C MET A 121 -11.02 12.17 4.95
N PRO A 122 -11.51 11.89 6.18
CA PRO A 122 -11.74 12.93 7.18
C PRO A 122 -10.39 13.53 7.59
N LEU A 123 -10.23 14.84 7.41
CA LEU A 123 -9.04 15.58 7.79
C LEU A 123 -9.43 16.72 8.74
N GLU A 124 -8.78 16.78 9.89
CA GLU A 124 -8.85 17.89 10.83
C GLU A 124 -7.45 18.48 11.00
N VAL A 125 -7.32 19.77 10.75
CA VAL A 125 -6.09 20.54 10.99
C VAL A 125 -6.35 21.49 12.15
N LEU A 126 -5.58 21.32 13.23
CA LEU A 126 -5.60 22.22 14.39
C LEU A 126 -4.32 23.07 14.36
N VAL A 127 -4.46 24.36 14.08
CA VAL A 127 -3.37 25.33 14.21
C VAL A 127 -3.32 25.79 15.65
N ARG A 128 -2.15 25.69 16.29
CA ARG A 128 -1.94 26.11 17.68
C ARG A 128 -0.95 27.26 17.76
N ASP A 129 -1.16 28.17 18.70
CA ASP A 129 -0.18 29.21 19.05
C ASP A 129 0.96 28.64 19.92
N ALA A 130 1.91 29.52 20.27
CA ALA A 130 3.07 29.16 21.09
C ALA A 130 2.71 28.71 22.52
N ASP A 131 1.53 29.10 23.01
CA ASP A 131 0.99 28.70 24.32
C ASP A 131 0.17 27.39 24.24
N GLY A 132 0.05 26.82 23.03
CA GLY A 132 -0.66 25.58 22.77
C GLY A 132 -2.18 25.73 22.58
N ASN A 133 -2.71 26.96 22.57
CA ASN A 133 -4.12 27.22 22.32
C ASN A 133 -4.44 27.00 20.85
N VAL A 134 -5.59 26.40 20.54
CA VAL A 134 -6.05 26.26 19.15
C VAL A 134 -6.50 27.63 18.64
N VAL A 135 -5.79 28.15 17.65
CA VAL A 135 -6.11 29.42 16.99
C VAL A 135 -6.90 29.23 15.71
N GLU A 136 -6.82 28.05 15.08
CA GLU A 136 -7.59 27.74 13.88
C GLU A 136 -7.90 26.25 13.80
N ARG A 137 -9.10 25.94 13.31
CA ARG A 137 -9.56 24.58 13.04
C ARG A 137 -10.09 24.53 11.62
N LEU A 138 -9.44 23.74 10.76
CA LEU A 138 -9.87 23.47 9.40
C LEU A 138 -10.33 22.02 9.33
N THR A 139 -11.51 21.80 8.76
CA THR A 139 -12.09 20.46 8.62
C THR A 139 -12.39 20.16 7.15
N GLN A 140 -12.22 18.90 6.80
CA GLN A 140 -12.64 18.36 5.52
C GLN A 140 -13.23 16.97 5.77
N PHE A 141 -14.50 16.79 5.43
CA PHE A 141 -15.23 15.53 5.62
C PHE A 141 -15.26 15.01 7.07
N VAL A 142 -15.15 15.93 8.03
CA VAL A 142 -15.40 15.72 9.46
C VAL A 142 -16.72 16.43 9.77
N GLU A 143 -17.74 15.68 10.20
CA GLU A 143 -19.01 16.24 10.71
C GLU A 143 -18.81 17.03 12.02
#